data_AF-A0A439P252-F1
#
_entry.id   AF-A0A439P252-F1
#
_cell.length_a   1.000
_cell.length_b   1.000
_cell.length_c   1.000
_cell.angle_alpha   90.00
_cell.angle_beta   90.00
_cell.angle_gamma   90.00
#
_symmetry.space_group_name_H-M   'P 1'
#
loop_
_entity.id
_entity.type
_entity.pdbx_description
1 polymer ?
#
loop_
_entity_poly.entity_id
_entity_poly.type
_entity_poly.pdbx_seq_one_letter_code
_entity_poly.pdbx_strand_id
1 'polypeptide(L)'
;MSRVLAILLAFAVLCLAMIWHLTPAHAQISCAPLQAMLNRLAKTYHEFIVIRGTAGDRQMFLTLSQAGTYSVIVSDGRTGCVILVGEKAELDNGI
;
A
#
# COMPACT_ATOMS: atom_id res chain seq x y z
N MET A 1 28.25 26.17 27.78
CA MET A 1 27.10 25.29 28.11
C MET A 1 25.73 25.89 27.78
N SER A 2 25.38 27.10 28.24
CA SER A 2 24.01 27.64 28.13
C SER A 2 23.47 27.77 26.69
N ARG A 3 24.32 28.14 25.71
CA ARG A 3 23.91 28.28 24.29
C ARG A 3 23.57 26.95 23.62
N VAL A 4 24.27 25.86 23.98
CA VAL A 4 24.03 24.53 23.39
C VAL A 4 22.71 23.95 23.90
N LEU A 5 22.40 24.18 25.18
CA LEU A 5 21.13 23.77 25.78
C LEU A 5 19.93 24.47 25.13
N ALA A 6 20.06 25.76 24.83
CA ALA A 6 19.02 26.54 24.16
C ALA A 6 18.74 26.03 22.73
N ILE A 7 19.78 25.66 21.98
CA ILE A 7 19.64 25.11 20.62
C ILE A 7 18.94 23.75 20.65
N LEU A 8 19.31 22.87 21.57
CA LEU A 8 18.67 21.56 21.73
C LEU A 8 17.18 21.68 22.09
N LEU A 9 16.84 22.61 22.99
CA LEU A 9 15.44 22.88 23.35
C LEU A 9 14.64 23.42 22.16
N ALA A 10 15.20 24.37 21.41
CA ALA A 10 14.55 24.91 20.22
C ALA A 10 14.30 23.81 19.17
N PHE A 11 15.27 22.92 18.96
CA PHE A 11 15.14 21.82 18.01
C PHE A 11 14.08 20.79 18.46
N ALA A 12 14.07 20.44 19.74
CA ALA A 12 13.08 19.53 20.31
C ALA A 12 11.65 20.07 20.19
N VAL A 13 11.44 21.37 20.47
CA VAL A 13 10.15 22.04 20.29
C VAL A 13 9.71 22.05 18.82
N LEU A 14 10.65 22.31 17.90
CA LEU A 14 10.37 22.31 16.46
C LEU A 14 9.95 20.90 15.97
N CYS A 15 10.62 19.85 16.43
CA CYS A 15 10.25 18.47 16.10
C CYS A 15 8.87 18.10 16.64
N LEU A 16 8.55 18.47 17.88
CA LEU A 16 7.23 18.19 18.47
C LEU A 16 6.10 18.95 17.74
N ALA A 17 6.34 20.19 17.31
CA ALA A 17 5.39 20.93 16.49
C ALA A 17 5.15 20.25 15.13
N MET A 18 6.20 19.75 14.47
CA MET A 18 6.06 18.99 13.22
C MET A 18 5.26 17.70 13.42
N ILE A 19 5.50 16.96 14.50
CA ILE A 19 4.76 15.73 14.81
C ILE A 19 3.26 16.02 15.02
N TRP A 20 2.93 17.17 15.62
CA TRP A 20 1.53 17.57 15.81
C TRP A 20 0.79 17.86 14.50
N HIS A 21 1.53 18.26 13.47
CA HIS A 21 1.00 18.51 12.12
C HIS A 21 1.02 17.28 11.23
N LEU A 22 1.55 16.14 11.69
CA LEU A 22 1.39 14.88 10.97
C LEU A 22 -0.06 14.44 11.11
N THR A 23 -0.83 14.57 10.04
CA THR A 23 -2.12 13.89 9.92
C THR A 23 -1.91 12.39 10.17
N PRO A 24 -2.82 11.72 10.90
CA PRO A 24 -2.71 10.28 11.10
C PRO A 24 -2.54 9.60 9.75
N ALA A 25 -1.52 8.76 9.62
CA ALA A 25 -1.35 7.92 8.45
C ALA A 25 -2.46 6.86 8.47
N HIS A 26 -3.64 7.23 7.98
CA HIS A 26 -4.64 6.24 7.63
C HIS A 26 -4.00 5.35 6.57
N ALA A 27 -3.82 4.06 6.87
CA ALA A 27 -3.48 3.07 5.86
C ALA A 27 -4.56 3.16 4.78
N GLN A 28 -4.26 3.90 3.71
CA GLN A 28 -5.24 4.27 2.71
C GLN A 28 -5.49 3.01 1.89
N ILE A 29 -6.58 2.32 2.19
CA ILE A 29 -7.13 1.29 1.32
C ILE A 29 -7.44 2.00 0.00
N SER A 30 -6.57 1.82 -0.99
CA SER A 30 -6.67 2.50 -2.27
C SER A 30 -7.74 1.81 -3.09
N CYS A 31 -8.93 2.41 -3.12
CA CYS A 31 -10.07 1.93 -3.89
C CYS A 31 -10.20 2.70 -5.19
N ALA A 32 -10.42 1.98 -6.29
CA ALA A 32 -10.62 2.55 -7.62
C ALA A 32 -11.54 1.63 -8.44
N PRO A 33 -12.11 2.11 -9.57
CA PRO A 33 -12.84 1.26 -10.48
C PRO A 33 -11.97 0.04 -10.88
N LEU A 34 -12.49 -1.17 -10.66
CA LEU A 34 -11.71 -2.41 -10.72
C LEU A 34 -10.96 -2.53 -12.04
N GLN A 35 -11.66 -2.34 -13.16
CA GLN A 35 -11.06 -2.50 -14.48
C GLN A 35 -9.97 -1.47 -14.77
N ALA A 36 -10.15 -0.22 -14.31
CA ALA A 36 -9.14 0.83 -14.47
C ALA A 36 -7.88 0.52 -13.65
N MET A 37 -8.07 0.00 -12.44
CA MET A 37 -6.98 -0.41 -11.56
C MET A 37 -6.21 -1.60 -12.14
N LEU A 38 -6.90 -2.67 -12.55
CA LEU A 38 -6.27 -3.84 -13.17
C LEU A 38 -5.52 -3.44 -14.46
N ASN A 39 -6.09 -2.55 -15.28
CA ASN A 39 -5.41 -2.04 -16.46
C ASN A 39 -4.16 -1.23 -16.11
N ARG A 40 -4.18 -0.43 -15.03
CA ARG A 40 -3.01 0.31 -14.56
C ARG A 40 -1.93 -0.64 -14.03
N LEU A 41 -2.30 -1.64 -13.24
CA LEU A 41 -1.39 -2.67 -12.74
C LEU A 41 -0.70 -3.39 -13.90
N ALA A 42 -1.45 -3.83 -14.90
CA ALA A 42 -0.91 -4.48 -16.09
C ALA A 42 0.01 -3.56 -16.91
N LYS A 43 -0.39 -2.31 -17.17
CA LYS A 43 0.37 -1.40 -18.05
C LYS A 43 1.57 -0.74 -17.40
N THR A 44 1.43 -0.31 -16.15
CA THR A 44 2.45 0.49 -15.45
C THR A 44 3.42 -0.41 -14.68
N TYR A 45 2.88 -1.41 -13.99
CA TYR A 45 3.66 -2.24 -13.06
C TYR A 45 3.96 -3.64 -13.62
N HIS A 46 3.50 -3.92 -14.85
CA HIS A 46 3.58 -5.25 -15.47
C HIS A 46 3.05 -6.35 -14.55
N GLU A 47 2.05 -6.00 -13.74
CA GLU A 47 1.39 -6.91 -12.82
C GLU A 47 0.25 -7.65 -13.50
N PHE A 48 0.17 -8.96 -13.30
CA PHE A 48 -0.90 -9.81 -13.84
C PHE A 48 -1.55 -10.65 -12.75
N ILE A 49 -2.82 -11.01 -12.96
CA ILE A 49 -3.56 -11.80 -11.99
C ILE A 49 -3.04 -13.24 -12.00
N VAL A 50 -2.52 -13.69 -10.86
CA VAL A 50 -2.05 -15.06 -10.65
C VAL A 50 -3.07 -15.93 -9.92
N ILE A 51 -3.89 -15.34 -9.05
CA ILE A 51 -4.96 -16.05 -8.33
C ILE A 51 -6.25 -15.23 -8.40
N ARG A 52 -7.36 -15.93 -8.67
CA ARG A 52 -8.72 -15.43 -8.48
C ARG A 52 -9.38 -16.28 -7.42
N GLY A 53 -9.99 -15.64 -6.44
CA GLY A 53 -10.71 -16.30 -5.36
C GLY A 53 -11.86 -15.46 -4.87
N THR A 54 -12.34 -15.78 -3.68
CA THR A 54 -13.43 -15.07 -3.02
C THR A 54 -13.06 -14.81 -1.57
N ALA A 55 -13.33 -13.60 -1.09
CA ALA A 55 -13.21 -13.21 0.30
C ALA A 55 -14.62 -12.94 0.85
N GLY A 56 -15.27 -14.00 1.35
CA GLY A 56 -16.72 -13.99 1.60
C GLY A 56 -17.48 -13.82 0.28
N ASP A 57 -18.43 -12.88 0.24
CA ASP A 57 -19.25 -12.59 -0.95
C ASP A 57 -18.55 -11.68 -1.98
N ARG A 58 -17.29 -11.31 -1.74
CA ARG A 58 -16.51 -10.43 -2.63
C ARG A 58 -15.49 -11.20 -3.44
N GLN A 59 -15.19 -10.71 -4.63
CA GLN A 59 -14.13 -11.26 -5.48
C GLN A 59 -12.76 -10.84 -4.92
N MET A 60 -11.80 -11.77 -4.95
CA MET A 60 -10.41 -11.51 -4.58
C MET A 60 -9.51 -11.77 -5.78
N PHE A 61 -8.56 -10.86 -6.00
CA PHE A 61 -7.52 -10.99 -7.02
C PHE A 61 -6.16 -10.85 -6.34
N LEU A 62 -5.26 -11.79 -6.59
CA LEU A 62 -3.84 -11.62 -6.31
C LEU A 62 -3.15 -11.30 -7.63
N THR A 63 -2.47 -10.16 -7.69
CA THR A 63 -1.61 -9.77 -8.81
C THR A 63 -0.16 -9.91 -8.42
N LEU A 64 0.68 -10.30 -9.39
CA LEU A 64 2.11 -10.45 -9.22
C LEU A 64 2.84 -9.66 -10.31
N SER A 65 3.89 -8.95 -9.93
CA SER A 65 4.80 -8.25 -10.84
C SER A 65 5.97 -9.15 -11.18
N GLN A 66 6.57 -8.97 -12.35
CA GLN A 66 7.85 -9.58 -12.70
C GLN A 66 8.99 -9.16 -11.75
N ALA A 67 8.83 -8.06 -11.03
CA ALA A 67 9.77 -7.62 -10.00
C ALA A 67 9.63 -8.40 -8.66
N GLY A 68 8.68 -9.33 -8.55
CA GLY A 68 8.42 -10.11 -7.33
C GLY A 68 7.57 -9.37 -6.29
N THR A 69 6.98 -8.22 -6.62
CA THR A 69 5.98 -7.56 -5.78
C THR A 69 4.60 -8.12 -6.07
N TYR A 70 3.71 -8.14 -5.07
CA TYR A 70 2.34 -8.58 -5.24
C TYR A 70 1.35 -7.62 -4.61
N SER A 71 0.13 -7.61 -5.14
CA SER A 71 -1.00 -6.88 -4.59
C SER A 71 -2.21 -7.79 -4.43
N VAL A 72 -2.92 -7.66 -3.30
CA VAL A 72 -4.22 -8.31 -3.09
C VAL A 72 -5.32 -7.28 -3.20
N ILE A 73 -6.27 -7.56 -4.08
CA ILE A 73 -7.40 -6.71 -4.38
C ILE A 73 -8.68 -7.43 -4.00
N VAL A 74 -9.55 -6.77 -3.25
CA VAL A 74 -10.92 -7.24 -3.00
C VAL A 74 -11.89 -6.35 -3.75
N SER A 75 -12.91 -6.94 -4.37
CA SER A 75 -13.86 -6.23 -5.21
C SER A 75 -15.31 -6.68 -5.01
N ASP A 76 -16.22 -5.72 -5.15
CA ASP A 76 -17.66 -5.93 -5.29
C ASP A 76 -18.11 -6.15 -6.75
N GLY A 77 -17.16 -6.27 -7.68
CA GLY A 77 -17.40 -6.40 -9.12
C GLY A 77 -17.36 -5.09 -9.90
N ARG A 78 -17.43 -3.92 -9.24
CA ARG A 78 -17.30 -2.59 -9.88
C ARG A 78 -16.08 -1.84 -9.37
N THR A 79 -15.87 -1.85 -8.07
CA THR A 79 -14.77 -1.18 -7.38
C THR A 79 -13.84 -2.23 -6.80
N GLY A 80 -12.54 -2.05 -7.00
CA GLY A 80 -11.52 -2.87 -6.36
C GLY A 80 -10.75 -2.03 -5.35
N CYS A 81 -10.44 -2.61 -4.21
CA CYS A 81 -9.65 -2.00 -3.16
C CYS A 81 -8.40 -2.84 -2.94
N VAL A 82 -7.22 -2.21 -3.00
CA VAL A 82 -5.98 -2.86 -2.60
C VAL A 82 -5.97 -2.97 -1.08
N ILE A 83 -5.98 -4.20 -0.57
CA ILE A 83 -5.99 -4.48 0.87
C ILE A 83 -4.63 -4.91 1.40
N LEU A 84 -3.75 -5.38 0.53
CA LEU A 84 -2.40 -5.81 0.86
C LEU A 84 -1.48 -5.54 -0.32
N VAL A 85 -0.28 -5.06 -0.03
CA VAL A 85 0.85 -5.03 -0.95
C VAL A 85 2.04 -5.66 -0.25
N GLY A 86 2.87 -6.37 -0.99
CA GLY A 86 4.03 -7.02 -0.41
C GLY A 86 5.12 -7.29 -1.44
N GLU A 87 6.27 -7.69 -0.91
CA GLU A 87 7.43 -8.13 -1.66
C GLU A 87 7.60 -9.64 -1.44
N LYS A 88 8.02 -10.36 -2.48
CA LYS A 88 8.23 -11.82 -2.50
C LYS A 88 6.96 -12.59 -2.14
N ALA A 89 6.11 -12.83 -3.14
CA ALA A 89 4.97 -13.71 -2.92
C ALA A 89 5.50 -15.11 -2.59
N GLU A 90 4.82 -15.85 -1.71
CA GLU A 90 5.19 -17.25 -1.44
C GLU A 90 5.13 -18.10 -2.73
N LEU A 91 4.34 -17.66 -3.70
CA LEU A 91 4.29 -18.18 -5.08
C LEU A 91 5.63 -18.13 -5.82
N ASP A 92 6.53 -17.22 -5.47
CA ASP A 92 7.85 -17.10 -6.07
C ASP A 92 8.78 -18.25 -5.66
N ASN A 93 8.44 -19.02 -4.62
CA ASN A 93 9.21 -20.17 -4.16
C ASN A 93 8.88 -21.48 -4.90
N GLY A 94 7.97 -21.45 -5.86
CA GLY A 94 7.47 -22.64 -6.55
C GLY A 94 6.43 -23.39 -5.70
N ILE A 95 5.27 -23.63 -6.28
CA ILE A 95 4.24 -24.55 -5.75
C ILE A 95 4.52 -25.98 -6.19
#